data_AF-A0A6P8NX78-F1
#
_entry.id   AF-A0A6P8NX78-F1
#
_cell.length_a   1.000
_cell.length_b   1.000
_cell.length_c   1.000
_cell.angle_alpha   90.00
_cell.angle_beta   90.00
_cell.angle_gamma   90.00
#
_symmetry.space_group_name_H-M   'P 1'
#
loop_
_entity.id
_entity.type
_entity.pdbx_description
1 polymer ?
#
loop_
_entity_poly.entity_id
_entity_poly.type
_entity_poly.pdbx_seq_one_letter_code
_entity_poly.pdbx_strand_id
1 'polypeptide(L)'
;MRGGSGFTYRDAMSVMKREVKVSELDIMELKPRRAITGALLFEISGQDAGTKASRLAERMAATLKDLPAKVTVPRRTAELRVIGLEDSVTPEEVATAVPEAGGCHVDEINVGVIRSASRGLGLVWLRCPLTAARKISRGGDSRPGGRINIS
;
A
#
# COMPACT_ATOMS: atom_id res chain seq x y z
N MET A 1 37.87 17.74 -0.27
CA MET A 1 37.77 16.75 0.83
C MET A 1 36.38 16.13 0.78
N ARG A 2 36.26 14.80 0.52
CA ARG A 2 34.96 14.10 0.54
C ARG A 2 34.86 13.26 1.82
N GLY A 3 34.40 13.87 2.91
CA GLY A 3 34.02 13.18 4.14
C GLY A 3 32.51 13.12 4.24
N GLY A 4 31.89 12.10 3.64
CA GLY A 4 30.44 11.91 3.69
C GLY A 4 30.02 11.21 4.98
N SER A 5 29.88 11.96 6.07
CA SER A 5 29.31 11.47 7.34
C SER A 5 27.78 11.53 7.31
N GLY A 6 27.18 10.76 6.42
CA GLY A 6 25.74 10.54 6.35
C GLY A 6 25.43 9.07 6.52
N PHE A 7 24.34 8.74 7.23
CA PHE A 7 23.86 7.37 7.36
C PHE A 7 23.70 6.72 5.98
N THR A 8 24.41 5.61 5.75
CA THR A 8 24.49 4.99 4.42
C THR A 8 23.56 3.78 4.29
N TYR A 9 23.31 3.34 3.05
CA TYR A 9 22.63 2.08 2.79
C TYR A 9 23.30 0.88 3.49
N ARG A 10 24.62 0.90 3.65
CA ARG A 10 25.35 -0.17 4.34
C ARG A 10 24.96 -0.21 5.83
N ASP A 11 24.83 0.96 6.45
CA ASP A 11 24.48 1.07 7.87
C ASP A 11 23.04 0.59 8.10
N ALA A 12 22.10 1.04 7.26
CA ALA A 12 20.71 0.55 7.26
C ALA A 12 20.63 -0.98 7.15
N MET A 13 21.39 -1.55 6.23
CA MET A 13 21.40 -2.99 5.99
C MET A 13 22.10 -3.78 7.08
N SER A 14 23.10 -3.19 7.75
CA SER A 14 23.76 -3.81 8.89
C SER A 14 22.80 -3.93 10.07
N VAL A 15 22.07 -2.87 10.38
CA VAL A 15 21.01 -2.88 11.41
C VAL A 15 19.92 -3.89 11.05
N MET A 16 19.43 -3.86 9.81
CA MET A 16 18.41 -4.80 9.34
C MET A 16 18.85 -6.26 9.50
N LYS A 17 20.07 -6.62 9.09
CA LYS A 17 20.55 -8.01 9.20
C LYS A 17 20.72 -8.48 10.65
N ARG A 18 20.96 -7.57 11.59
CA ARG A 18 21.10 -7.89 13.02
C ARG A 18 19.74 -8.11 13.69
N GLU A 19 18.77 -7.27 13.36
CA GLU A 19 17.47 -7.21 14.05
C GLU A 19 16.36 -8.00 13.35
N VAL A 20 16.49 -8.27 12.04
CA VAL A 20 15.48 -8.96 11.23
C VAL A 20 15.99 -10.34 10.83
N LYS A 21 15.52 -11.37 11.52
CA LYS A 21 15.78 -12.76 11.16
C LYS A 21 14.77 -13.23 10.13
N VAL A 22 15.23 -13.34 8.88
CA VAL A 22 14.41 -13.78 7.73
C VAL A 22 13.82 -15.19 7.94
N SER A 23 14.54 -16.06 8.66
CA SER A 23 14.08 -17.41 9.00
C SER A 23 12.83 -17.44 9.89
N GLU A 24 12.62 -16.44 10.74
CA GLU A 24 11.43 -16.32 11.60
C GLU A 24 10.18 -15.91 10.81
N LEU A 25 10.35 -15.44 9.57
CA LEU A 25 9.27 -15.00 8.69
C LEU A 25 8.85 -16.07 7.68
N ASP A 26 9.37 -17.30 7.80
CA ASP A 26 9.12 -18.41 6.87
C ASP A 26 9.45 -18.04 5.40
N ILE A 27 10.48 -17.20 5.21
CA ILE A 27 10.96 -16.81 3.88
C ILE A 27 12.11 -17.74 3.51
N MET A 28 11.84 -18.67 2.59
CA MET A 28 12.84 -19.64 2.12
C MET A 28 13.95 -18.99 1.30
N GLU A 29 13.60 -18.01 0.46
CA GLU A 29 14.55 -17.35 -0.42
C GLU A 29 14.21 -15.85 -0.54
N LEU A 30 15.20 -15.00 -0.25
CA LEU A 30 15.13 -13.56 -0.39
C LEU A 30 16.17 -13.12 -1.42
N LYS A 31 15.73 -12.67 -2.59
CA LYS A 31 16.62 -12.24 -3.68
C LYS A 31 16.75 -10.71 -3.67
N PRO A 32 17.89 -10.14 -3.24
CA PRO A 32 18.11 -8.70 -3.33
C PRO A 32 18.37 -8.30 -4.79
N ARG A 33 17.73 -7.22 -5.25
CA ARG A 33 17.93 -6.61 -6.57
C ARG A 33 18.01 -5.09 -6.45
N ARG A 34 18.70 -4.45 -7.38
CA ARG A 34 18.76 -2.99 -7.47
C ARG A 34 17.61 -2.50 -8.35
N ALA A 35 16.77 -1.62 -7.83
CA ALA A 35 15.77 -0.94 -8.64
C ALA A 35 16.42 0.14 -9.52
N ILE A 36 15.76 0.54 -10.60
CA ILE A 36 16.21 1.64 -11.49
C ILE A 36 16.37 2.95 -10.69
N THR A 37 15.54 3.15 -9.67
CA THR A 37 15.61 4.29 -8.74
C THR A 37 16.84 4.26 -7.81
N GLY A 38 17.65 3.20 -7.86
CA GLY A 38 18.77 2.97 -6.95
C GLY A 38 18.36 2.38 -5.60
N ALA A 39 17.06 2.18 -5.35
CA ALA A 39 16.57 1.49 -4.16
C ALA A 39 16.95 0.01 -4.15
N LEU A 40 17.03 -0.58 -2.94
CA LEU A 40 17.21 -2.02 -2.78
C LEU A 40 15.83 -2.70 -2.72
N LEU A 41 15.60 -3.63 -3.63
CA LEU A 41 14.39 -4.43 -3.73
C LEU A 41 14.66 -5.83 -3.19
N PHE A 42 13.77 -6.34 -2.34
CA PHE A 42 13.82 -7.71 -1.88
C PHE A 42 12.68 -8.50 -2.52
N GLU A 43 13.03 -9.44 -3.38
CA GLU A 43 12.08 -10.34 -4.01
C GLU A 43 11.89 -11.58 -3.14
N ILE A 44 10.64 -11.84 -2.77
CA ILE A 44 10.21 -13.01 -2.01
C ILE A 44 9.45 -13.93 -2.97
N SER A 45 9.91 -15.17 -3.07
CA SER A 45 9.25 -16.20 -3.89
C SER A 45 8.41 -17.13 -3.01
N GLY A 46 7.41 -17.78 -3.62
CA GLY A 46 6.59 -18.82 -2.98
C GLY A 46 5.14 -18.41 -2.69
N GLN A 47 4.41 -19.31 -2.05
CA GLN A 47 3.04 -19.05 -1.61
C GLN A 47 3.03 -17.94 -0.55
N ASP A 48 1.97 -17.14 -0.56
CA ASP A 48 1.77 -16.04 0.40
C ASP A 48 2.89 -14.97 0.38
N ALA A 49 3.63 -14.87 -0.74
CA ALA A 49 4.71 -13.90 -0.91
C ALA A 49 4.30 -12.46 -0.58
N GLY A 50 3.07 -12.06 -0.91
CA GLY A 50 2.54 -10.74 -0.55
C GLY A 50 2.41 -10.53 0.96
N THR A 51 1.87 -11.52 1.69
CA THR A 51 1.75 -11.50 3.15
C THR A 51 3.13 -11.49 3.81
N LYS A 52 4.04 -12.35 3.33
CA LYS A 52 5.43 -12.42 3.82
C LYS A 52 6.19 -11.12 3.57
N ALA A 53 6.02 -10.50 2.39
CA ALA A 53 6.59 -9.19 2.08
C ALA A 53 6.07 -8.08 3.00
N SER A 54 4.79 -8.12 3.35
CA SER A 54 4.18 -7.13 4.25
C SER A 54 4.73 -7.26 5.66
N ARG A 55 4.78 -8.49 6.20
CA ARG A 55 5.38 -8.76 7.52
C ARG A 55 6.85 -8.37 7.59
N LEU A 56 7.62 -8.68 6.54
CA LEU A 56 9.02 -8.25 6.46
C LEU A 56 9.13 -6.72 6.47
N ALA A 57 8.30 -6.04 5.68
CA ALA A 57 8.32 -4.59 5.60
C ALA A 57 7.92 -3.91 6.92
N GLU A 58 6.90 -4.43 7.62
CA GLU A 58 6.52 -3.95 8.96
C GLU A 58 7.67 -4.08 9.94
N ARG A 59 8.33 -5.24 9.97
CA ARG A 59 9.49 -5.47 10.84
C ARG A 59 10.65 -4.54 10.48
N MET A 60 10.95 -4.39 9.20
CA MET A 60 12.00 -3.47 8.74
C MET A 60 11.65 -2.01 9.06
N ALA A 61 10.40 -1.58 8.88
CA ALA A 61 9.95 -0.23 9.21
C ALA A 61 10.09 0.05 10.71
N ALA A 62 9.72 -0.91 11.57
CA ALA A 62 9.89 -0.79 13.01
C ALA A 62 11.37 -0.68 13.42
N THR A 63 12.25 -1.49 12.82
CA THR A 63 13.69 -1.48 13.07
C THR A 63 14.37 -0.21 12.57
N LEU A 64 13.92 0.34 11.44
CA LEU A 64 14.54 1.48 10.77
C LEU A 64 13.86 2.82 11.07
N LYS A 65 12.89 2.86 12.00
CA LYS A 65 12.04 4.02 12.27
C LYS A 65 12.81 5.30 12.61
N ASP A 66 13.95 5.18 13.31
CA ASP A 66 14.78 6.29 13.77
C ASP A 66 15.91 6.63 12.77
N LEU A 67 15.91 5.96 11.62
CA LEU A 67 16.93 6.10 10.59
C LEU A 67 16.33 6.77 9.35
N PRO A 68 17.13 7.50 8.54
CA PRO A 68 16.66 8.13 7.31
C PRO A 68 16.47 7.09 6.19
N ALA A 69 15.67 6.06 6.45
CA ALA A 69 15.37 4.97 5.53
C ALA A 69 13.86 4.80 5.39
N LYS A 70 13.39 4.68 4.14
CA LYS A 70 11.98 4.43 3.84
C LYS A 70 11.82 2.99 3.36
N VAL A 71 10.93 2.25 4.02
CA VAL A 71 10.54 0.90 3.60
C VAL A 71 9.19 0.99 2.90
N THR A 72 9.09 0.36 1.73
CA THR A 72 7.83 0.28 0.97
C THR A 72 7.70 -1.11 0.35
N VAL A 73 6.46 -1.59 0.23
CA VAL A 73 6.15 -2.84 -0.48
C VAL A 73 5.53 -2.49 -1.83
N PRO A 74 6.24 -2.69 -2.96
CA PRO A 74 5.66 -2.47 -4.27
C PRO A 74 4.49 -3.44 -4.52
N ARG A 75 3.31 -2.92 -4.81
CA ARG A 75 2.12 -3.71 -5.14
C ARG A 75 1.54 -3.31 -6.49
N ARG A 76 0.98 -4.27 -7.22
CA ARG A 76 0.14 -3.97 -8.39
C ARG A 76 -1.13 -3.28 -7.90
N THR A 77 -1.34 -2.07 -8.39
CA THR A 77 -2.47 -1.23 -8.02
C THR A 77 -3.35 -1.01 -9.25
N ALA A 78 -4.63 -0.75 -9.02
CA ALA A 78 -5.59 -0.31 -10.01
C ALA A 78 -6.19 1.02 -9.56
N GLU A 79 -6.56 1.83 -10.53
CA GLU A 79 -7.33 3.05 -10.31
C GLU A 79 -8.81 2.73 -10.56
N LEU A 80 -9.66 3.13 -9.61
CA LEU A 80 -11.11 2.96 -9.68
C LEU A 80 -11.77 4.33 -9.61
N ARG A 81 -12.89 4.43 -10.31
CA ARG A 81 -13.79 5.58 -10.21
C ARG A 81 -15.03 5.18 -9.42
N VAL A 82 -15.30 5.93 -8.36
CA VAL A 82 -16.54 5.84 -7.60
C VAL A 82 -17.40 7.04 -7.99
N ILE A 83 -18.62 6.78 -8.43
CA ILE A 83 -19.62 7.80 -8.76
C ILE A 83 -20.87 7.60 -7.91
N GLY A 84 -21.67 8.66 -7.74
CA GLY A 84 -22.90 8.56 -6.96
C GLY A 84 -22.72 8.91 -5.48
N LEU A 85 -21.68 9.68 -5.14
CA LEU A 85 -21.46 10.14 -3.77
C LEU A 85 -22.43 11.28 -3.43
N GLU A 86 -23.16 11.14 -2.33
CA GLU A 86 -24.02 12.21 -1.82
C GLU A 86 -23.16 13.36 -1.26
N ASP A 87 -23.71 14.58 -1.23
CA ASP A 87 -22.93 15.80 -1.00
C ASP A 87 -22.31 15.89 0.39
N SER A 88 -22.80 15.10 1.37
CA SER A 88 -22.19 15.02 2.70
C SER A 88 -21.01 14.05 2.79
N VAL A 89 -20.81 13.20 1.76
CA VAL A 89 -19.77 12.19 1.79
C VAL A 89 -18.39 12.83 1.80
N THR A 90 -17.58 12.42 2.77
CA THR A 90 -16.20 12.90 2.92
C THR A 90 -15.18 11.91 2.34
N PRO A 91 -13.99 12.38 1.91
CA PRO A 91 -12.91 11.49 1.50
C PRO A 91 -12.53 10.47 2.58
N GLU A 92 -12.65 10.84 3.86
CA GLU A 92 -12.35 10.00 5.02
C GLU A 92 -13.34 8.83 5.16
N GLU A 93 -14.63 9.09 4.92
CA GLU A 93 -15.65 8.04 4.88
C GLU A 93 -15.39 7.05 3.76
N VAL A 94 -15.03 7.55 2.57
CA VAL A 94 -14.63 6.70 1.43
C VAL A 94 -13.37 5.89 1.77
N ALA A 95 -12.38 6.51 2.42
CA ALA A 95 -11.14 5.85 2.84
C ALA A 95 -11.36 4.75 3.89
N THR A 96 -12.50 4.76 4.59
CA THR A 96 -12.88 3.74 5.57
C THR A 96 -13.71 2.62 4.92
N ALA A 97 -14.70 2.97 4.09
CA ALA A 97 -15.62 2.01 3.49
C ALA A 97 -14.97 1.15 2.38
N VAL A 98 -14.07 1.73 1.58
CA VAL A 98 -13.41 1.02 0.47
C VAL A 98 -12.51 -0.14 0.94
N PRO A 99 -11.65 0.02 1.97
CA PRO A 99 -10.85 -1.09 2.46
C PRO A 99 -11.69 -2.24 3.04
N GLU A 100 -12.83 -1.93 3.69
CA GLU A 100 -13.77 -2.95 4.17
C GLU A 100 -14.35 -3.77 2.99
N ALA A 101 -14.81 -3.09 1.94
CA ALA A 101 -15.33 -3.75 0.74
C ALA A 101 -14.25 -4.52 -0.05
N GLY A 102 -13.04 -3.98 -0.13
CA GLY A 102 -11.89 -4.56 -0.83
C GLY A 102 -11.15 -5.64 -0.05
N GLY A 103 -11.35 -5.73 1.26
CA GLY A 103 -10.53 -6.54 2.16
C GLY A 103 -9.05 -6.20 2.06
N CYS A 104 -8.71 -4.92 2.13
CA CYS A 104 -7.32 -4.41 2.17
C CYS A 104 -7.15 -3.40 3.30
N HIS A 105 -5.89 -3.06 3.65
CA HIS A 105 -5.60 -2.09 4.69
C HIS A 105 -5.81 -0.65 4.18
N VAL A 106 -6.14 0.30 5.07
CA VAL A 106 -6.34 1.72 4.72
C VAL A 106 -5.08 2.34 4.10
N ASP A 107 -3.90 1.96 4.59
CA ASP A 107 -2.60 2.43 4.06
C ASP A 107 -2.31 1.97 2.63
N GLU A 108 -3.07 0.99 2.12
CA GLU A 108 -2.94 0.51 0.75
C GLU A 108 -3.82 1.27 -0.25
N ILE A 109 -4.67 2.18 0.25
CA ILE A 109 -5.59 2.95 -0.56
C ILE A 109 -5.17 4.41 -0.58
N ASN A 110 -5.25 5.01 -1.77
CA ASN A 110 -5.17 6.46 -1.92
C ASN A 110 -6.51 6.96 -2.45
N VAL A 111 -7.20 7.79 -1.67
CA VAL A 111 -8.46 8.42 -2.08
C VAL A 111 -8.15 9.85 -2.53
N GLY A 112 -8.59 10.18 -3.74
CA GLY A 112 -8.47 11.52 -4.28
C GLY A 112 -9.49 12.49 -3.67
N VAL A 113 -9.46 13.73 -4.14
CA VAL A 113 -10.45 14.73 -3.74
C VAL A 113 -11.81 14.38 -4.37
N ILE A 114 -12.87 14.44 -3.57
CA ILE A 114 -14.24 14.31 -4.07
C ILE A 114 -14.55 15.53 -4.94
N ARG A 115 -14.97 15.27 -6.18
CA ARG A 115 -15.41 16.30 -7.11
C ARG A 115 -16.92 16.29 -7.16
N SER A 116 -17.53 17.40 -6.80
CA SER A 116 -18.97 17.63 -6.96
C SER A 116 -19.31 17.71 -8.45
N ALA A 117 -20.39 17.06 -8.88
CA ALA A 117 -20.89 17.21 -10.24
C ALA A 117 -21.93 18.33 -10.27
N SER A 118 -21.87 19.22 -11.25
CA SER A 118 -22.73 20.41 -11.35
C SER A 118 -24.23 20.12 -11.49
N ARG A 119 -24.63 18.86 -11.72
CA ARG A 119 -26.03 18.41 -11.86
C ARG A 119 -26.28 17.02 -11.25
N GLY A 120 -25.45 16.57 -10.31
CA GLY A 120 -25.60 15.23 -9.76
C GLY A 120 -24.64 14.92 -8.62
N LEU A 121 -24.72 13.67 -8.16
CA LEU A 121 -23.90 13.13 -7.10
C LEU A 121 -22.39 13.20 -7.43
N GLY A 122 -21.58 13.41 -6.40
CA GLY A 122 -20.13 13.51 -6.47
C GLY A 122 -19.44 12.26 -7.00
N LEU A 123 -18.17 12.45 -7.37
CA LEU A 123 -17.28 11.40 -7.84
C LEU A 123 -15.92 11.49 -7.15
N VAL A 124 -15.25 10.35 -7.03
CA VAL A 124 -13.87 10.29 -6.55
C VAL A 124 -13.09 9.23 -7.30
N TRP A 125 -11.81 9.53 -7.53
CA TRP A 125 -10.83 8.57 -8.02
C TRP A 125 -10.11 7.98 -6.83
N LEU A 126 -9.93 6.67 -6.81
CA LEU A 126 -9.16 5.98 -5.79
C LEU A 126 -8.18 5.01 -6.42
N ARG A 127 -7.04 4.83 -5.78
CA ARG A 127 -6.05 3.83 -6.14
C ARG A 127 -6.00 2.79 -5.03
N CYS A 128 -6.14 1.52 -5.38
CA CYS A 128 -6.12 0.42 -4.43
C CYS A 128 -5.38 -0.81 -5.02
N PRO A 129 -5.07 -1.85 -4.23
CA PRO A 129 -4.51 -3.09 -4.75
C PRO A 129 -5.43 -3.73 -5.79
N LEU A 130 -4.85 -4.35 -6.83
CA LEU A 130 -5.64 -4.98 -7.90
C LEU A 130 -6.60 -6.08 -7.38
N THR A 131 -6.22 -6.77 -6.29
CA THR A 131 -7.06 -7.76 -5.62
C THR A 131 -8.30 -7.11 -4.97
N ALA A 132 -8.12 -5.97 -4.30
CA ALA A 132 -9.21 -5.18 -3.74
C ALA A 132 -10.12 -4.63 -4.84
N ALA A 133 -9.54 -4.06 -5.90
CA ALA A 133 -10.28 -3.56 -7.05
C ALA A 133 -11.18 -4.62 -7.70
N ARG A 134 -10.68 -5.85 -7.85
CA ARG A 134 -11.47 -6.97 -8.37
C ARG A 134 -12.63 -7.36 -7.46
N LYS A 135 -12.45 -7.32 -6.15
CA LYS A 135 -13.52 -7.60 -5.18
C LYS A 135 -14.58 -6.51 -5.22
N ILE A 136 -14.16 -5.25 -5.17
CA ILE A 136 -15.03 -4.08 -5.25
C ILE A 136 -15.85 -4.14 -6.55
N SER A 137 -15.21 -4.36 -7.70
CA SER A 137 -15.87 -4.48 -9.01
C SER A 137 -16.87 -5.65 -9.13
N ARG A 138 -16.62 -6.77 -8.43
CA ARG A 138 -17.51 -7.95 -8.46
C ARG A 138 -18.65 -7.85 -7.45
N GLY A 139 -18.43 -7.17 -6.34
CA GLY A 139 -19.35 -7.09 -5.21
C GLY A 139 -20.15 -5.80 -5.20
N GLY A 140 -20.76 -5.40 -6.31
CA GLY A 140 -21.53 -4.15 -6.45
C GLY A 140 -22.75 -4.06 -5.53
N ASP A 141 -22.54 -3.96 -4.22
CA ASP A 141 -23.32 -3.25 -3.22
C ASP A 141 -22.51 -3.28 -1.90
N SER A 142 -21.79 -2.21 -1.56
CA SER A 142 -21.19 -2.06 -0.23
C SER A 142 -21.58 -0.71 0.34
N ARG A 143 -22.79 -0.67 0.91
CA ARG A 143 -23.34 0.45 1.69
C ARG A 143 -22.74 0.47 3.10
N PRO A 144 -22.56 1.66 3.68
CA PRO A 144 -23.67 2.32 4.36
C PRO A 144 -24.13 3.58 3.61
N GLY A 145 -25.40 3.60 3.17
CA GLY A 145 -26.07 4.79 2.61
C GLY A 145 -26.19 4.92 1.08
N GLY A 146 -25.22 4.48 0.27
CA GLY A 146 -25.23 4.76 -1.19
C GLY A 146 -24.79 3.60 -2.08
N ARG A 147 -25.39 3.45 -3.27
CA ARG A 147 -24.93 2.51 -4.31
C ARG A 147 -23.61 3.03 -4.88
N ILE A 148 -22.50 2.36 -4.59
CA ILE A 148 -21.20 2.65 -5.21
C ILE A 148 -21.24 2.08 -6.63
N ASN A 149 -21.50 2.94 -7.62
CA ASN A 149 -21.35 2.57 -9.03
C ASN A 149 -19.87 2.64 -9.40
N ILE A 150 -19.33 1.52 -9.85
CA ILE A 150 -17.93 1.36 -10.26
C ILE A 150 -17.94 1.22 -11.78
N SER A 151 -17.31 2.15 -12.49
CA SER A 151 -17.19 2.15 -13.96
C SER A 151 -15.75 1.99 -14.40
#